data_AF-A0A640SSU8-F1
#
_entry.id   AF-A0A640SSU8-F1
#
_cell.length_a   1.000
_cell.length_b   1.000
_cell.length_c   1.000
_cell.angle_alpha   90.00
_cell.angle_beta   90.00
_cell.angle_gamma   90.00
#
_symmetry.space_group_name_H-M   'P 1'
#
loop_
_entity.id
_entity.type
_entity.pdbx_description
1 polymer ?
#
loop_
_entity_poly.entity_id
_entity_poly.type
_entity_poly.pdbx_seq_one_letter_code
_entity_poly.pdbx_strand_id
1 'polypeptide(L)'
;MTQAQPARDGTMASGGPDRMREYRPGATADLRRTGINPNFWYPVAVSGSVPKNKTFATAFAGERIALYRGASGAVFALEDRCAHRQVPLSLGVVEGETLRCCYHAWAYRGNGRISQIPYLPKGVDRPPRGVRSYPVRERYGLVFVFPGDPEKAATTPLPELPEYDSAKHKTMVFSRTVHCHYSFMHENLLDMNHQFLHRGVLGKIQPKLLGYDTGPEFVEARYLFTSAGGKKDRGAGLLSGEGFGGGESPDVITVRTEYPYQTLLAVPEKSDLPSFSLWAAYVPEDTEQRTNHAYGLLMIAKPPIPGALHLAWPLIRRFTERVFAEDRMAVEAEQRAWDEQGEDWNQEVFPLILDVRDVLRTNGVPIRPESALCGAAALCDGSPRAGATSEAGSPQPG
;
A
#
# COMPACT_ATOMS: atom_id res chain seq x y z
N MET A 1 -2.85 -4.25 -33.88
CA MET A 1 -2.27 -2.90 -34.02
C MET A 1 -2.70 -2.13 -32.79
N THR A 2 -1.84 -2.13 -31.78
CA THR A 2 -2.12 -1.65 -30.43
C THR A 2 -1.81 -0.16 -30.39
N GLN A 3 -2.83 0.68 -30.21
CA GLN A 3 -2.62 2.11 -30.00
C GLN A 3 -2.18 2.34 -28.56
N ALA A 4 -0.94 2.83 -28.41
CA ALA A 4 -0.44 3.40 -27.18
C ALA A 4 -1.24 4.66 -26.83
N GLN A 5 -1.66 4.79 -25.57
CA GLN A 5 -2.19 6.05 -25.04
C GLN A 5 -1.03 7.05 -24.86
N PRO A 6 -1.26 8.35 -25.11
CA PRO A 6 -0.22 9.36 -24.95
C PRO A 6 0.02 9.66 -23.47
N ALA A 7 1.30 9.75 -23.08
CA ALA A 7 1.73 10.28 -21.81
C ALA A 7 1.18 11.72 -21.64
N ARG A 8 0.65 12.04 -20.46
CA ARG A 8 0.31 13.42 -20.10
C ARG A 8 1.63 14.14 -19.83
N ASP A 9 1.95 15.16 -20.63
CA ASP A 9 3.12 16.04 -20.45
C ASP A 9 3.02 16.81 -19.13
N GLY A 10 3.51 16.20 -18.05
CA GLY A 10 3.94 16.89 -16.84
C GLY A 10 5.39 17.33 -17.03
N THR A 11 5.70 18.57 -16.71
CA THR A 11 7.06 19.12 -16.81
C THR A 11 8.00 18.33 -15.90
N MET A 12 8.87 17.49 -16.48
CA MET A 12 9.90 16.78 -15.71
C MET A 12 10.98 17.78 -15.29
N ALA A 13 11.34 17.77 -14.01
CA ALA A 13 12.46 18.55 -13.50
C ALA A 13 13.57 17.61 -13.05
N SER A 14 14.75 17.73 -13.67
CA SER A 14 15.95 17.01 -13.25
C SER A 14 16.71 17.85 -12.21
N GLY A 15 17.13 17.20 -11.13
CA GLY A 15 17.89 17.81 -10.05
C GLY A 15 19.30 17.23 -9.92
N GLY A 16 20.30 18.10 -9.86
CA GLY A 16 21.66 17.75 -9.44
C GLY A 16 21.79 17.75 -7.92
N PRO A 17 22.88 17.17 -7.35
CA PRO A 17 23.15 17.20 -5.92
C PRO A 17 23.29 18.63 -5.34
N ASP A 18 23.58 19.61 -6.20
CA ASP A 18 23.69 21.05 -5.88
C ASP A 18 22.41 21.85 -6.14
N ARG A 19 21.27 21.21 -6.39
CA ARG A 19 19.99 21.91 -6.59
C ARG A 19 19.54 22.51 -5.25
N MET A 20 20.00 23.72 -4.98
CA MET A 20 19.55 24.49 -3.83
C MET A 20 18.14 25.01 -4.12
N ARG A 21 17.13 24.45 -3.45
CA ARG A 21 15.79 24.99 -3.48
C ARG A 21 15.82 26.32 -2.72
N GLU A 22 15.35 27.40 -3.33
CA GLU A 22 15.14 28.65 -2.58
C GLU A 22 14.23 28.36 -1.39
N TYR A 23 14.72 28.67 -0.19
CA TYR A 23 13.92 28.64 1.02
C TYR A 23 12.70 29.54 0.80
N ARG A 24 11.50 28.94 0.77
CA ARG A 24 10.25 29.68 0.63
C ARG A 24 9.66 29.87 2.03
N PRO A 25 9.82 31.06 2.66
CA PRO A 25 9.17 31.33 3.93
C PRO A 25 7.65 31.36 3.73
N GLY A 26 6.97 30.39 4.34
CA GLY A 26 5.52 30.24 4.36
C GLY A 26 5.16 28.91 5.00
N ALA A 27 4.05 28.84 5.74
CA ALA A 27 3.59 27.59 6.35
C ALA A 27 3.18 26.61 5.24
N THR A 28 4.10 25.76 4.79
CA THR A 28 3.74 24.57 4.01
C THR A 28 2.84 23.71 4.87
N ALA A 29 1.71 23.27 4.32
CA ALA A 29 0.77 22.41 5.05
C ALA A 29 1.51 21.19 5.62
N ASP A 30 1.22 20.85 6.87
CA ASP A 30 1.82 19.70 7.56
C ASP A 30 1.47 18.41 6.81
N LEU A 31 2.49 17.73 6.27
CA LEU A 31 2.31 16.48 5.52
C LEU A 31 1.68 15.37 6.37
N ARG A 32 1.92 15.36 7.69
CA ARG A 32 1.36 14.35 8.61
C ARG A 32 -0.15 14.50 8.81
N ARG A 33 -0.74 15.57 8.26
CA ARG A 33 -2.19 15.83 8.24
C ARG A 33 -2.81 15.52 6.87
N THR A 34 -2.00 15.06 5.91
CA THR A 34 -2.45 14.60 4.60
C THR A 34 -2.57 13.09 4.61
N GLY A 35 -3.79 12.57 4.51
CA GLY A 35 -4.06 11.15 4.42
C GLY A 35 -3.81 10.58 3.04
N ILE A 36 -3.64 9.27 2.98
CA ILE A 36 -3.43 8.57 1.72
C ILE A 36 -4.73 8.56 0.87
N ASN A 37 -4.61 8.88 -0.41
CA ASN A 37 -5.71 8.88 -1.37
C ASN A 37 -6.29 7.46 -1.58
N PRO A 38 -7.59 7.23 -1.33
CA PRO A 38 -8.18 5.89 -1.42
C PRO A 38 -8.39 5.39 -2.86
N ASN A 39 -8.16 6.21 -3.89
CA ASN A 39 -8.38 5.84 -5.30
C ASN A 39 -7.20 5.07 -5.93
N PHE A 40 -6.60 4.17 -5.15
CA PHE A 40 -5.51 3.28 -5.56
C PHE A 40 -5.74 1.86 -5.00
N TRP A 41 -4.96 0.90 -5.50
CA TRP A 41 -5.00 -0.48 -5.03
C TRP A 41 -4.08 -0.68 -3.83
N TYR A 42 -4.64 -0.98 -2.67
CA TYR A 42 -3.84 -1.18 -1.46
C TYR A 42 -3.83 -2.65 -1.04
N PRO A 43 -2.66 -3.26 -0.79
CA PRO A 43 -2.62 -4.56 -0.15
C PRO A 43 -3.18 -4.43 1.27
N VAL A 44 -4.09 -5.33 1.66
CA VAL A 44 -4.71 -5.33 2.99
C VAL A 44 -4.60 -6.68 3.70
N ALA A 45 -4.01 -7.67 3.03
CA ALA A 45 -3.64 -8.95 3.60
C ALA A 45 -2.62 -9.67 2.72
N VAL A 46 -1.81 -10.53 3.33
CA VAL A 46 -1.14 -11.61 2.61
C VAL A 46 -2.21 -12.64 2.21
N SER A 47 -2.22 -13.08 0.95
CA SER A 47 -3.23 -14.00 0.39
C SER A 47 -3.41 -15.27 1.22
N GLY A 48 -2.30 -15.87 1.66
CA GLY A 48 -2.31 -17.07 2.50
C GLY A 48 -2.94 -16.87 3.90
N SER A 49 -3.03 -15.62 4.37
CA SER A 49 -3.70 -15.28 5.63
C SER A 49 -5.22 -15.21 5.51
N VAL A 50 -5.77 -15.37 4.30
CA VAL A 50 -7.21 -15.44 4.03
C VAL A 50 -7.54 -16.87 3.54
N PRO A 51 -7.71 -17.85 4.45
CA PRO A 51 -7.97 -19.23 4.07
C PRO A 51 -9.35 -19.37 3.42
N LYS A 52 -9.48 -20.42 2.60
CA LYS A 52 -10.77 -20.84 2.06
C LYS A 52 -11.80 -21.06 3.18
N ASN A 53 -13.02 -20.58 2.97
CA ASN A 53 -14.15 -20.66 3.90
C ASN A 53 -13.90 -19.99 5.27
N LYS A 54 -12.97 -19.03 5.34
CA LYS A 54 -12.69 -18.24 6.54
C LYS A 54 -12.76 -16.75 6.23
N THR A 55 -13.02 -16.00 7.27
CA THR A 55 -12.96 -14.54 7.29
C THR A 55 -11.58 -14.08 7.77
N PHE A 56 -11.22 -12.85 7.42
CA PHE A 56 -10.05 -12.15 7.91
C PHE A 56 -10.41 -10.67 8.10
N ALA A 57 -10.12 -10.12 9.28
CA ALA A 57 -10.36 -8.71 9.59
C ALA A 57 -9.15 -7.87 9.19
N THR A 58 -9.40 -6.74 8.54
CA THR A 58 -8.38 -5.74 8.19
C THR A 58 -9.01 -4.35 8.19
N ALA A 59 -8.24 -3.31 7.90
CA ALA A 59 -8.73 -1.95 7.83
C ALA A 59 -8.00 -1.13 6.76
N PHE A 60 -8.62 -0.04 6.34
CA PHE A 60 -7.99 1.00 5.55
C PHE A 60 -8.43 2.37 6.09
N ALA A 61 -7.50 3.17 6.58
CA ALA A 61 -7.75 4.51 7.13
C ALA A 61 -8.94 4.56 8.12
N GLY A 62 -9.03 3.58 9.02
CA GLY A 62 -10.12 3.43 9.99
C GLY A 62 -11.40 2.76 9.46
N GLU A 63 -11.54 2.58 8.15
CA GLU A 63 -12.65 1.81 7.58
C GLU A 63 -12.37 0.31 7.78
N ARG A 64 -13.14 -0.35 8.64
CA ARG A 64 -12.98 -1.78 8.92
C ARG A 64 -13.50 -2.63 7.75
N ILE A 65 -12.72 -3.63 7.36
CA ILE A 65 -12.97 -4.49 6.20
C ILE A 65 -12.93 -5.96 6.62
N ALA A 66 -13.98 -6.70 6.27
CA ALA A 66 -14.03 -8.14 6.37
C ALA A 66 -13.68 -8.74 5.01
N LEU A 67 -12.50 -9.36 4.92
CA LEU A 67 -12.14 -10.22 3.81
C LEU A 67 -12.73 -11.61 4.05
N TYR A 68 -13.16 -12.28 2.98
CA TYR A 68 -13.48 -13.70 3.04
C TYR A 68 -13.19 -14.40 1.72
N ARG A 69 -12.81 -15.68 1.79
CA ARG A 69 -12.58 -16.50 0.60
C ARG A 69 -13.68 -17.53 0.44
N GLY A 70 -14.41 -17.43 -0.68
CA GLY A 70 -15.50 -18.35 -1.03
C GLY A 70 -15.03 -19.76 -1.38
N ALA A 71 -15.98 -20.67 -1.56
CA ALA A 71 -15.73 -22.05 -1.96
C ALA A 71 -15.09 -22.17 -3.36
N SER A 72 -15.31 -21.19 -4.23
CA SER A 72 -14.64 -21.04 -5.53
C SER A 72 -13.15 -20.70 -5.43
N GLY A 73 -12.71 -20.18 -4.27
CA GLY A 73 -11.38 -19.62 -4.08
C GLY A 73 -11.30 -18.10 -4.30
N ALA A 74 -12.36 -17.46 -4.81
CA ALA A 74 -12.41 -16.01 -4.95
C ALA A 74 -12.42 -15.30 -3.58
N VAL A 75 -11.71 -14.18 -3.50
CA VAL A 75 -11.68 -13.30 -2.32
C VAL A 75 -12.65 -12.15 -2.52
N PHE A 76 -13.41 -11.84 -1.47
CA PHE A 76 -14.33 -10.71 -1.42
C PHE A 76 -14.00 -9.83 -0.22
N ALA A 77 -14.29 -8.54 -0.34
CA ALA A 77 -14.07 -7.54 0.71
C ALA A 77 -15.38 -6.79 0.98
N LEU A 78 -15.87 -6.87 2.20
CA LEU A 78 -17.07 -6.17 2.66
C LEU A 78 -16.71 -5.23 3.80
N GLU A 79 -17.52 -4.20 4.00
CA GLU A 79 -17.50 -3.43 5.24
C GLU A 79 -17.71 -4.36 6.44
N ASP A 80 -16.86 -4.25 7.45
CA ASP A 80 -16.89 -5.11 8.63
C ASP A 80 -17.96 -4.65 9.65
N ARG A 81 -19.20 -4.56 9.19
CA ARG A 81 -20.35 -4.12 9.97
C ARG A 81 -21.63 -4.74 9.42
N CYS A 82 -22.23 -5.66 10.17
CA CYS A 82 -23.54 -6.22 9.81
C CYS A 82 -24.61 -5.10 9.73
N ALA A 83 -25.40 -5.08 8.65
CA ALA A 83 -26.46 -4.10 8.45
C ALA A 83 -27.59 -4.18 9.49
N HIS A 84 -27.72 -5.31 10.21
CA HIS A 84 -28.74 -5.51 11.23
C HIS A 84 -28.41 -4.81 12.56
N ARG A 85 -27.29 -5.20 13.20
CA ARG A 85 -26.90 -4.73 14.55
C ARG A 85 -25.40 -4.44 14.66
N GLN A 86 -24.77 -4.11 13.54
CA GLN A 86 -23.39 -3.63 13.47
C GLN A 86 -22.28 -4.60 13.93
N VAL A 87 -22.64 -5.82 14.32
CA VAL A 87 -21.68 -6.89 14.64
C VAL A 87 -20.70 -7.08 13.48
N PRO A 88 -19.38 -7.15 13.74
CA PRO A 88 -18.38 -7.40 12.71
C PRO A 88 -18.70 -8.66 11.90
N LEU A 89 -18.69 -8.52 10.58
CA LEU A 89 -18.87 -9.64 9.65
C LEU A 89 -17.64 -10.54 9.62
N SER A 90 -16.47 -10.04 10.00
CA SER A 90 -15.23 -10.81 10.17
C SER A 90 -15.34 -11.89 11.26
N LEU A 91 -16.30 -11.78 12.19
CA LEU A 91 -16.64 -12.84 13.15
C LEU A 91 -17.62 -13.89 12.58
N GLY A 92 -18.03 -13.73 11.32
CA GLY A 92 -19.00 -14.57 10.64
C GLY A 92 -18.47 -15.92 10.17
N VAL A 93 -19.33 -16.62 9.43
CA VAL A 93 -19.04 -17.92 8.83
C VAL A 93 -19.22 -17.82 7.32
N VAL A 94 -18.27 -18.36 6.56
CA VAL A 94 -18.37 -18.43 5.10
C VAL A 94 -19.05 -19.73 4.70
N GLU A 95 -20.12 -19.62 3.91
CA GLU A 95 -20.86 -20.74 3.33
C GLU A 95 -20.98 -20.55 1.82
N GLY A 96 -20.33 -21.41 1.04
CA GLY A 96 -20.25 -21.27 -0.41
C GLY A 96 -19.56 -19.95 -0.77
N GLU A 97 -20.28 -19.06 -1.48
CA GLU A 97 -19.82 -17.72 -1.86
C GLU A 97 -20.37 -16.60 -0.96
N THR A 98 -21.02 -16.96 0.15
CA THR A 98 -21.68 -16.00 1.04
C THR A 98 -21.04 -15.94 2.41
N LEU A 99 -21.08 -14.76 3.01
CA LEU A 99 -20.67 -14.52 4.39
C LEU A 99 -21.89 -14.37 5.28
N ARG A 100 -22.04 -15.23 6.29
CA ARG A 100 -23.11 -15.15 7.29
C ARG A 100 -22.61 -14.47 8.55
N CYS A 101 -23.34 -13.45 8.99
CA CYS A 101 -23.11 -12.83 10.29
C CYS A 101 -23.34 -13.85 11.42
N CYS A 102 -22.42 -13.92 12.39
CA CYS A 102 -22.49 -14.86 13.50
C CYS A 102 -23.67 -14.63 14.46
N TYR A 103 -24.29 -13.44 14.45
CA TYR A 103 -25.33 -13.12 15.42
C TYR A 103 -26.70 -13.68 15.02
N HIS A 104 -27.21 -13.30 13.85
CA HIS A 104 -28.56 -13.64 13.39
C HIS A 104 -28.56 -14.27 12.00
N ALA A 105 -27.40 -14.73 11.53
CA ALA A 105 -27.21 -15.46 10.27
C ALA A 105 -27.73 -14.75 9.00
N TRP A 106 -27.78 -13.41 9.01
CA TRP A 106 -27.94 -12.62 7.79
C TRP A 106 -26.76 -12.93 6.86
N ALA A 107 -27.07 -13.38 5.65
CA ALA A 107 -26.10 -13.78 4.65
C ALA A 107 -25.89 -12.66 3.63
N TYR A 108 -24.64 -12.39 3.31
CA TYR A 108 -24.21 -11.37 2.37
C TYR A 108 -23.48 -12.01 1.20
N ARG A 109 -23.74 -11.52 -0.02
CA ARG A 109 -22.94 -11.84 -1.21
C ARG A 109 -21.68 -10.98 -1.25
N GLY A 110 -20.74 -11.33 -2.14
CA GLY A 110 -19.50 -10.56 -2.32
C GLY A 110 -19.70 -9.11 -2.77
N ASN A 111 -20.88 -8.77 -3.32
CA ASN A 111 -21.27 -7.39 -3.63
C ASN A 111 -22.03 -6.69 -2.50
N GLY A 112 -21.97 -7.21 -1.27
CA GLY A 112 -22.57 -6.63 -0.08
C GLY A 112 -24.09 -6.76 0.04
N ARG A 113 -24.79 -7.30 -0.98
CA ARG A 113 -26.24 -7.48 -0.94
C ARG A 113 -26.63 -8.65 -0.03
N ILE A 114 -27.72 -8.47 0.71
CA ILE A 114 -28.29 -9.50 1.58
C ILE A 114 -28.92 -10.61 0.71
N SER A 115 -28.35 -11.81 0.76
CA SER A 115 -28.87 -12.99 0.05
C SER A 115 -29.97 -13.71 0.82
N GLN A 116 -29.87 -13.74 2.15
CA GLN A 116 -30.81 -14.47 3.02
C GLN A 116 -30.92 -13.83 4.40
N ILE A 117 -32.16 -13.77 4.90
CA ILE A 117 -32.50 -13.51 6.30
C ILE A 117 -33.28 -14.74 6.77
N PRO A 118 -32.72 -15.61 7.64
CA PRO A 118 -33.27 -16.95 7.88
C PRO A 118 -34.73 -16.98 8.38
N TYR A 119 -35.12 -15.97 9.16
CA TYR A 119 -36.45 -15.88 9.77
C TYR A 119 -37.42 -14.98 9.01
N LEU A 120 -37.03 -14.44 7.85
CA LEU A 120 -37.93 -13.66 7.01
C LEU A 120 -38.59 -14.59 5.97
N PRO A 121 -39.94 -14.64 5.90
CA PRO A 121 -40.63 -15.47 4.92
C PRO A 121 -40.26 -15.13 3.47
N LYS A 122 -40.38 -16.12 2.57
CA LYS A 122 -40.23 -15.87 1.13
C LYS A 122 -41.33 -14.91 0.65
N GLY A 123 -40.99 -13.97 -0.23
CA GLY A 123 -41.93 -13.02 -0.82
C GLY A 123 -42.16 -11.73 -0.02
N VAL A 124 -41.53 -11.58 1.15
CA VAL A 124 -41.53 -10.31 1.90
C VAL A 124 -40.39 -9.42 1.42
N ASP A 125 -40.64 -8.11 1.37
CA ASP A 125 -39.63 -7.12 1.06
C ASP A 125 -38.45 -7.20 2.02
N ARG A 126 -37.25 -7.23 1.44
CA ARG A 126 -36.01 -7.23 2.20
C ARG A 126 -35.59 -5.80 2.50
N PRO A 127 -34.86 -5.56 3.60
CA PRO A 127 -34.24 -4.27 3.84
C PRO A 127 -33.46 -3.81 2.60
N PRO A 128 -33.66 -2.57 2.14
CA PRO A 128 -33.08 -2.11 0.88
C PRO A 128 -31.56 -2.01 0.93
N ARG A 129 -30.98 -1.92 2.15
CA ARG A 129 -29.56 -1.65 2.37
C ARG A 129 -28.81 -2.89 2.84
N GLY A 130 -27.83 -3.30 2.05
CA GLY A 130 -26.80 -4.27 2.45
C GLY A 130 -25.64 -3.57 3.16
N VAL A 131 -24.43 -4.05 2.91
CA VAL A 131 -23.18 -3.41 3.35
C VAL A 131 -22.37 -2.94 2.16
N ARG A 132 -21.42 -2.03 2.37
CA ARG A 132 -20.48 -1.66 1.31
C ARG A 132 -19.63 -2.88 0.93
N SER A 133 -19.38 -3.03 -0.37
CA SER A 133 -18.37 -3.95 -0.91
C SER A 133 -17.26 -3.17 -1.56
N TYR A 134 -16.04 -3.70 -1.52
CA TYR A 134 -14.88 -3.11 -2.17
C TYR A 134 -14.42 -3.95 -3.35
N PRO A 135 -13.98 -3.35 -4.48
CA PRO A 135 -13.27 -4.08 -5.52
C PRO A 135 -12.04 -4.78 -4.94
N VAL A 136 -11.81 -6.03 -5.36
CA VAL A 136 -10.70 -6.87 -4.90
C VAL A 136 -9.90 -7.38 -6.09
N ARG A 137 -8.57 -7.39 -5.97
CA ARG A 137 -7.66 -8.13 -6.86
C ARG A 137 -6.67 -8.92 -6.02
N GLU A 138 -6.46 -10.18 -6.38
CA GLU A 138 -5.42 -11.02 -5.76
C GLU A 138 -4.24 -11.16 -6.73
N ARG A 139 -3.07 -10.64 -6.34
CA ARG A 139 -1.85 -10.64 -7.17
C ARG A 139 -0.63 -10.58 -6.26
N TYR A 140 0.50 -11.10 -6.73
CA TYR A 140 1.78 -11.08 -6.00
C TYR A 140 1.74 -11.73 -4.60
N GLY A 141 0.82 -12.68 -4.38
CA GLY A 141 0.62 -13.30 -3.08
C GLY A 141 -0.05 -12.38 -2.04
N LEU A 142 -0.63 -11.26 -2.48
CA LEU A 142 -1.33 -10.27 -1.66
C LEU A 142 -2.79 -10.12 -2.11
N VAL A 143 -3.66 -9.71 -1.19
CA VAL A 143 -5.03 -9.29 -1.47
C VAL A 143 -5.05 -7.77 -1.51
N PHE A 144 -5.33 -7.21 -2.68
CA PHE A 144 -5.51 -5.78 -2.90
C PHE A 144 -6.98 -5.41 -2.84
N VAL A 145 -7.28 -4.31 -2.16
CA VAL A 145 -8.60 -3.67 -2.13
C VAL A 145 -8.49 -2.29 -2.77
N PHE A 146 -9.57 -1.82 -3.41
CA PHE A 146 -9.72 -0.43 -3.86
C PHE A 146 -10.68 0.32 -2.91
N PRO A 147 -10.18 1.08 -1.92
CA PRO A 147 -11.03 1.69 -0.89
C PRO A 147 -11.81 2.92 -1.36
N GLY A 148 -11.44 3.51 -2.49
CA GLY A 148 -12.02 4.74 -3.00
C GLY A 148 -13.32 4.55 -3.78
N ASP A 149 -13.44 5.30 -4.86
CA ASP A 149 -14.54 5.21 -5.81
C ASP A 149 -14.43 3.92 -6.66
N PRO A 150 -15.36 2.96 -6.52
CA PRO A 150 -15.27 1.69 -7.23
C PRO A 150 -15.28 1.82 -8.75
N GLU A 151 -15.83 2.91 -9.31
CA GLU A 151 -15.84 3.16 -10.76
C GLU A 151 -14.42 3.41 -11.31
N LYS A 152 -13.50 3.89 -10.48
CA LYS A 152 -12.09 4.11 -10.87
C LYS A 152 -11.26 2.83 -10.83
N ALA A 153 -11.70 1.82 -10.07
CA ALA A 153 -10.93 0.59 -9.87
C ALA A 153 -10.61 -0.14 -11.19
N ALA A 154 -11.51 -0.06 -12.18
CA ALA A 154 -11.33 -0.70 -13.47
C ALA A 154 -10.18 -0.09 -14.29
N THR A 155 -10.00 1.24 -14.20
CA THR A 155 -8.98 1.99 -14.96
C THR A 155 -7.70 2.23 -14.19
N THR A 156 -7.69 2.09 -12.86
CA THR A 156 -6.47 2.16 -12.07
C THR A 156 -5.67 0.84 -12.18
N PRO A 157 -4.41 0.89 -12.64
CA PRO A 157 -3.56 -0.29 -12.74
C PRO A 157 -3.06 -0.76 -11.36
N LEU A 158 -2.74 -2.05 -11.24
CA LEU A 158 -1.88 -2.55 -10.18
C LEU A 158 -0.41 -2.20 -10.51
N PRO A 159 0.49 -2.15 -9.53
CA PRO A 159 1.92 -2.00 -9.81
C PRO A 159 2.44 -3.17 -10.65
N GLU A 160 3.33 -2.90 -11.60
CA GLU A 160 3.98 -3.93 -12.41
C GLU A 160 5.28 -4.38 -11.73
N LEU A 161 5.36 -5.67 -11.41
CA LEU A 161 6.51 -6.28 -10.72
C LEU A 161 7.06 -7.47 -11.52
N PRO A 162 7.80 -7.23 -12.63
CA PRO A 162 8.29 -8.29 -13.50
C PRO A 162 9.24 -9.26 -12.79
N GLU A 163 9.95 -8.82 -11.75
CA GLU A 163 10.81 -9.67 -10.94
C GLU A 163 10.01 -10.72 -10.16
N TYR A 164 8.78 -10.41 -9.75
CA TYR A 164 7.94 -11.37 -9.04
C TYR A 164 7.57 -12.56 -9.91
N ASP A 165 7.24 -12.31 -11.18
CA ASP A 165 6.82 -13.34 -12.13
C ASP A 165 8.02 -14.09 -12.75
N SER A 166 9.25 -13.62 -12.47
CA SER A 166 10.47 -14.19 -13.00
C SER A 166 10.92 -15.43 -12.23
N ALA A 167 11.06 -16.57 -12.92
CA ALA A 167 11.64 -17.78 -12.35
C ALA A 167 13.10 -17.60 -11.90
N LYS A 168 13.77 -16.54 -12.35
CA LYS A 168 15.14 -16.18 -11.94
C LYS A 168 15.20 -15.48 -10.58
N HIS A 169 14.07 -15.10 -9.99
CA HIS A 169 14.01 -14.43 -8.71
C HIS A 169 13.39 -15.31 -7.63
N LYS A 170 13.67 -14.95 -6.39
CA LYS A 170 12.98 -15.48 -5.21
C LYS A 170 12.47 -14.31 -4.38
N THR A 171 11.20 -14.37 -4.01
CA THR A 171 10.51 -13.31 -3.27
C THR A 171 10.45 -13.62 -1.76
N MET A 172 10.79 -12.62 -0.96
CA MET A 172 10.50 -12.54 0.48
C MET A 172 9.37 -11.54 0.69
N VAL A 173 8.34 -11.93 1.41
CA VAL A 173 7.18 -11.08 1.71
C VAL A 173 7.34 -10.52 3.12
N PHE A 174 7.22 -9.19 3.26
CA PHE A 174 7.11 -8.47 4.52
C PHE A 174 5.67 -7.99 4.71
N SER A 175 5.17 -8.13 5.93
CA SER A 175 3.84 -7.68 6.36
C SER A 175 3.94 -7.37 7.85
N ARG A 176 3.99 -6.08 8.18
CA ARG A 176 4.30 -5.59 9.53
C ARG A 176 3.54 -4.29 9.81
N THR A 177 2.97 -4.18 11.01
CA THR A 177 2.45 -2.91 11.53
C THR A 177 3.60 -2.02 12.02
N VAL A 178 3.54 -0.75 11.66
CA VAL A 178 4.44 0.33 12.08
C VAL A 178 3.59 1.49 12.61
N HIS A 179 3.90 1.97 13.82
CA HIS A 179 3.13 3.04 14.48
C HIS A 179 3.63 4.42 14.04
N CYS A 180 3.49 4.71 12.75
CA CYS A 180 3.74 6.03 12.21
C CYS A 180 2.80 6.34 11.03
N HIS A 181 2.68 7.62 10.71
CA HIS A 181 2.07 8.10 9.47
C HIS A 181 2.82 7.58 8.25
N TYR A 182 2.08 7.17 7.22
CA TYR A 182 2.64 6.46 6.04
C TYR A 182 3.80 7.22 5.39
N SER A 183 3.76 8.56 5.41
CA SER A 183 4.80 9.40 4.83
C SER A 183 6.16 9.28 5.52
N PHE A 184 6.25 8.88 6.79
CA PHE A 184 7.54 8.69 7.47
C PHE A 184 8.31 7.53 6.82
N MET A 185 7.61 6.47 6.45
CA MET A 185 8.20 5.33 5.74
C MET A 185 8.71 5.74 4.35
N HIS A 186 7.98 6.63 3.66
CA HIS A 186 8.41 7.13 2.36
C HIS A 186 9.71 7.94 2.45
N GLU A 187 9.79 8.85 3.42
CA GLU A 187 10.99 9.65 3.64
C GLU A 187 12.18 8.77 4.06
N ASN A 188 11.96 7.85 5.01
CA ASN A 188 12.98 6.92 5.49
C ASN A 188 13.55 6.06 4.35
N LEU A 189 12.73 5.37 3.54
CA LEU A 189 13.27 4.50 2.49
C LEU A 189 14.02 5.27 1.40
N LEU A 190 13.72 6.55 1.17
CA LEU A 190 14.36 7.32 0.09
C LEU A 190 15.61 8.09 0.55
N ASP A 191 15.68 8.48 1.82
CA ASP A 191 16.83 9.17 2.38
C ASP A 191 18.01 8.22 2.61
N MET A 192 18.90 8.04 1.65
CA MET A 192 20.08 7.20 1.89
C MET A 192 21.09 7.81 2.89
N ASN A 193 20.92 9.04 3.39
CA ASN A 193 21.83 9.56 4.40
C ASN A 193 21.64 8.89 5.77
N HIS A 194 20.49 8.26 6.04
CA HIS A 194 20.26 7.53 7.29
C HIS A 194 21.08 6.24 7.42
N GLN A 195 21.95 5.88 6.48
CA GLN A 195 22.84 4.71 6.58
C GLN A 195 23.71 4.69 7.85
N PHE A 196 23.90 5.83 8.52
CA PHE A 196 24.49 5.87 9.86
C PHE A 196 23.71 5.04 10.90
N LEU A 197 22.38 4.97 10.78
CA LEU A 197 21.50 4.12 11.58
C LEU A 197 21.93 2.65 11.47
N HIS A 198 22.17 2.20 10.24
CA HIS A 198 22.55 0.82 9.94
C HIS A 198 24.04 0.52 10.06
N ARG A 199 24.87 1.40 10.63
CA ARG A 199 26.33 1.20 10.71
C ARG A 199 26.74 -0.12 11.38
N GLY A 200 25.93 -0.63 12.31
CA GLY A 200 26.15 -1.92 12.99
C GLY A 200 25.78 -3.14 12.15
N VAL A 201 25.06 -2.95 11.03
CA VAL A 201 24.48 -4.00 10.18
C VAL A 201 25.08 -3.97 8.77
N LEU A 202 25.24 -2.77 8.20
CA LEU A 202 25.74 -2.50 6.86
C LEU A 202 27.22 -2.05 6.85
N GLY A 203 27.82 -1.74 8.00
CA GLY A 203 29.19 -1.26 8.08
C GLY A 203 29.34 0.20 7.63
N LYS A 204 30.54 0.61 7.20
CA LYS A 204 30.83 1.97 6.72
C LYS A 204 30.58 2.08 5.21
N ILE A 205 29.32 2.00 4.79
CA ILE A 205 28.95 2.30 3.42
C ILE A 205 28.55 3.78 3.34
N GLN A 206 29.12 4.49 2.36
CA GLN A 206 28.75 5.87 2.08
C GLN A 206 27.97 5.93 0.76
N PRO A 207 26.67 6.28 0.82
CA PRO A 207 25.89 6.54 -0.37
C PRO A 207 26.26 7.92 -0.92
N LYS A 208 26.46 7.99 -2.22
CA LYS A 208 26.62 9.24 -2.95
C LYS A 208 25.45 9.39 -3.91
N LEU A 209 24.65 10.43 -3.75
CA LEU A 209 23.60 10.78 -4.71
C LEU A 209 24.26 11.14 -6.05
N LEU A 210 23.90 10.42 -7.11
CA LEU A 210 24.35 10.69 -8.48
C LEU A 210 23.47 11.75 -9.16
N GLY A 211 22.18 11.76 -8.81
CA GLY A 211 21.17 12.68 -9.34
C GLY A 211 19.77 12.13 -9.08
N TYR A 212 18.77 12.96 -9.28
CA TYR A 212 17.37 12.56 -9.11
C TYR A 212 16.44 13.32 -10.06
N ASP A 213 15.31 12.71 -10.37
CA ASP A 213 14.25 13.27 -11.20
C ASP A 213 12.95 13.34 -10.40
N THR A 214 12.15 14.37 -10.64
CA THR A 214 10.83 14.52 -10.02
C THR A 214 9.76 14.85 -11.05
N GLY A 215 8.58 14.29 -10.84
CA GLY A 215 7.36 14.57 -11.58
C GLY A 215 6.15 14.68 -10.66
N PRO A 216 4.95 14.90 -11.20
CA PRO A 216 3.74 15.15 -10.41
C PRO A 216 3.39 14.03 -9.41
N GLU A 217 3.69 12.78 -9.76
CA GLU A 217 3.35 11.58 -8.98
C GLU A 217 4.59 10.79 -8.53
N PHE A 218 5.80 11.29 -8.80
CA PHE A 218 7.01 10.54 -8.49
C PHE A 218 8.25 11.37 -8.14
N VAL A 219 9.16 10.74 -7.40
CA VAL A 219 10.54 11.16 -7.20
C VAL A 219 11.43 9.93 -7.34
N GLU A 220 12.47 10.01 -8.16
CA GLU A 220 13.41 8.92 -8.40
C GLU A 220 14.85 9.38 -8.20
N ALA A 221 15.59 8.73 -7.31
CA ALA A 221 16.97 9.04 -7.00
C ALA A 221 17.89 7.86 -7.32
N ARG A 222 19.09 8.18 -7.82
CA ARG A 222 20.14 7.18 -8.07
C ARG A 222 21.30 7.40 -7.12
N TYR A 223 21.70 6.35 -6.41
CA TYR A 223 22.75 6.37 -5.43
C TYR A 223 23.86 5.40 -5.79
N LEU A 224 25.10 5.84 -5.58
CA LEU A 224 26.29 5.00 -5.66
C LEU A 224 26.72 4.60 -4.26
N PHE A 225 26.80 3.31 -3.98
CA PHE A 225 27.26 2.81 -2.68
C PHE A 225 28.76 2.50 -2.75
N THR A 226 29.56 3.23 -1.95
CA THR A 226 31.02 3.01 -1.87
C THR A 226 31.43 2.54 -0.47
N SER A 227 32.31 1.55 -0.39
CA SER A 227 32.88 1.09 0.90
C SER A 227 33.98 2.06 1.32
N ALA A 228 33.86 2.66 2.51
CA ALA A 228 34.72 3.76 2.98
C ALA A 228 36.15 3.35 3.37
N GLY A 229 36.72 2.28 2.81
CA GLY A 229 38.01 1.74 3.26
C GLY A 229 38.84 0.90 2.31
N GLY A 230 38.53 0.81 1.00
CA GLY A 230 39.37 0.14 0.00
C GLY A 230 39.65 -1.37 0.19
N LYS A 231 39.30 -1.95 1.34
CA LYS A 231 39.30 -3.38 1.62
C LYS A 231 37.87 -3.82 1.91
N LYS A 232 37.36 -4.74 1.07
CA LYS A 232 36.09 -5.44 1.30
C LYS A 232 36.15 -6.10 2.68
N ASP A 233 35.29 -5.66 3.60
CA ASP A 233 35.22 -6.20 4.95
C ASP A 233 34.72 -7.64 4.89
N ARG A 234 35.59 -8.61 5.19
CA ARG A 234 35.33 -10.05 4.97
C ARG A 234 34.21 -10.59 5.88
N GLY A 235 33.88 -9.87 6.96
CA GLY A 235 32.77 -10.21 7.86
C GLY A 235 31.40 -9.67 7.40
N ALA A 236 31.38 -8.55 6.67
CA ALA A 236 30.17 -8.01 6.05
C ALA A 236 29.86 -8.69 4.71
N GLY A 237 30.88 -9.13 3.97
CA GLY A 237 30.73 -9.81 2.67
C GLY A 237 29.94 -11.14 2.72
N LEU A 238 29.86 -11.81 3.88
CA LEU A 238 29.10 -13.05 4.02
C LEU A 238 27.60 -12.80 4.32
N LEU A 239 27.25 -11.61 4.81
CA LEU A 239 25.87 -11.21 5.14
C LEU A 239 25.26 -10.26 4.09
N SER A 240 26.09 -9.49 3.38
CA SER A 240 25.75 -8.79 2.14
C SER A 240 25.64 -9.72 0.94
N GLY A 241 26.02 -11.00 1.10
CA GLY A 241 26.24 -11.94 0.02
C GLY A 241 27.41 -11.49 -0.86
N GLU A 242 28.18 -12.44 -1.37
CA GLU A 242 28.97 -12.24 -2.59
C GLU A 242 28.03 -12.07 -3.82
N GLY A 243 27.01 -11.22 -3.70
CA GLY A 243 25.85 -11.12 -4.59
C GLY A 243 25.34 -9.70 -4.84
N PHE A 244 26.00 -8.67 -4.33
CA PHE A 244 26.22 -7.48 -5.16
C PHE A 244 27.33 -7.86 -6.14
N GLY A 245 27.05 -7.79 -7.44
CA GLY A 245 27.71 -8.59 -8.47
C GLY A 245 29.22 -8.75 -8.28
N GLY A 246 29.73 -9.97 -8.54
CA GLY A 246 31.17 -10.25 -8.65
C GLY A 246 31.86 -9.55 -9.84
N GLY A 247 31.38 -8.37 -10.25
CA GLY A 247 32.01 -7.48 -11.20
C GLY A 247 32.68 -6.31 -10.47
N GLU A 248 33.66 -5.70 -11.12
CA GLU A 248 34.41 -4.54 -10.61
C GLU A 248 33.59 -3.23 -10.62
N SER A 249 32.33 -3.22 -11.07
CA SER A 249 31.49 -2.03 -11.15
C SER A 249 30.75 -1.74 -9.83
N PRO A 250 30.70 -0.47 -9.38
CA PRO A 250 29.97 -0.09 -8.18
C PRO A 250 28.45 -0.20 -8.39
N ASP A 251 27.72 -0.73 -7.39
CA ASP A 251 26.27 -0.91 -7.49
C ASP A 251 25.56 0.45 -7.42
N VAL A 252 24.91 0.81 -8.52
CA VAL A 252 23.97 1.93 -8.56
C VAL A 252 22.61 1.41 -8.08
N ILE A 253 22.11 2.01 -7.02
CA ILE A 253 20.78 1.75 -6.47
C ILE A 253 19.85 2.88 -6.87
N THR A 254 18.75 2.53 -7.53
CA THR A 254 17.67 3.45 -7.87
C THR A 254 16.56 3.29 -6.84
N VAL A 255 16.20 4.38 -6.15
CA VAL A 255 15.04 4.43 -5.25
C VAL A 255 13.99 5.35 -5.86
N ARG A 256 12.77 4.86 -6.00
CA ARG A 256 11.66 5.62 -6.57
C ARG A 256 10.48 5.62 -5.61
N THR A 257 10.01 6.81 -5.26
CA THR A 257 8.64 7.01 -4.79
C THR A 257 7.77 7.25 -5.99
N GLU A 258 6.81 6.36 -6.24
CA GLU A 258 5.78 6.53 -7.25
C GLU A 258 4.45 6.34 -6.55
N TYR A 259 3.75 7.45 -6.33
CA TYR A 259 2.61 7.49 -5.43
C TYR A 259 1.57 6.41 -5.79
N PRO A 260 1.11 5.57 -4.83
CA PRO A 260 1.38 5.58 -3.39
C PRO A 260 2.46 4.57 -2.94
N TYR A 261 3.24 3.99 -3.85
CA TYR A 261 4.21 2.94 -3.57
C TYR A 261 5.66 3.45 -3.58
N GLN A 262 6.57 2.57 -3.18
CA GLN A 262 8.00 2.76 -3.36
C GLN A 262 8.67 1.54 -3.96
N THR A 263 9.72 1.79 -4.74
CA THR A 263 10.62 0.77 -5.23
C THR A 263 12.08 1.10 -4.93
N LEU A 264 12.88 0.07 -4.70
CA LEU A 264 14.34 0.15 -4.63
C LEU A 264 14.91 -0.96 -5.51
N LEU A 265 15.67 -0.57 -6.52
CA LEU A 265 16.20 -1.45 -7.56
C LEU A 265 17.73 -1.35 -7.59
N ALA A 266 18.43 -2.49 -7.60
CA ALA A 266 19.84 -2.57 -7.93
C ALA A 266 20.01 -3.32 -9.26
N VAL A 267 20.24 -2.57 -10.35
CA VAL A 267 20.35 -3.11 -11.71
C VAL A 267 21.82 -3.22 -12.10
N PRO A 268 22.37 -4.43 -12.29
CA PRO A 268 23.73 -4.60 -12.81
C PRO A 268 23.85 -4.12 -14.26
N GLU A 269 25.02 -3.60 -14.66
CA GLU A 269 25.27 -3.06 -16.02
C GLU A 269 24.94 -4.02 -17.19
N LYS A 270 24.85 -5.33 -16.94
CA LYS A 270 24.65 -6.36 -17.98
C LYS A 270 23.37 -7.19 -17.78
N SER A 271 22.36 -6.66 -17.08
CA SER A 271 21.10 -7.38 -16.83
C SER A 271 19.88 -6.54 -17.17
N ASP A 272 18.89 -7.18 -17.82
CA ASP A 272 17.60 -6.56 -18.11
C ASP A 272 16.67 -6.49 -16.88
N LEU A 273 16.96 -7.27 -15.83
CA LEU A 273 16.23 -7.28 -14.57
C LEU A 273 17.18 -6.97 -13.41
N PRO A 274 16.68 -6.32 -12.34
CA PRO A 274 17.50 -6.00 -11.18
C PRO A 274 17.97 -7.27 -10.46
N SER A 275 19.17 -7.21 -9.88
CA SER A 275 19.67 -8.25 -8.99
C SER A 275 18.95 -8.26 -7.64
N PHE A 276 18.44 -7.10 -7.25
CA PHE A 276 17.70 -6.83 -6.02
C PHE A 276 16.58 -5.84 -6.35
N SER A 277 15.33 -6.20 -6.03
CA SER A 277 14.17 -5.34 -6.17
C SER A 277 13.34 -5.39 -4.90
N LEU A 278 13.07 -4.25 -4.29
CA LEU A 278 12.10 -4.10 -3.21
C LEU A 278 10.93 -3.28 -3.75
N TRP A 279 9.72 -3.78 -3.60
CA TRP A 279 8.50 -2.98 -3.72
C TRP A 279 7.85 -2.87 -2.34
N ALA A 280 7.38 -1.68 -1.97
CA ALA A 280 6.76 -1.40 -0.69
C ALA A 280 5.48 -0.56 -0.81
N ALA A 281 4.51 -0.84 0.05
CA ALA A 281 3.28 -0.07 0.24
C ALA A 281 3.01 0.11 1.73
N TYR A 282 2.64 1.32 2.15
CA TYR A 282 2.39 1.68 3.55
C TYR A 282 0.92 2.06 3.71
N VAL A 283 0.12 1.14 4.26
CA VAL A 283 -1.34 1.23 4.22
C VAL A 283 -1.86 1.65 5.59
N PRO A 284 -2.49 2.82 5.76
CA PRO A 284 -2.97 3.27 7.06
C PRO A 284 -4.06 2.33 7.60
N GLU A 285 -3.99 1.99 8.88
CA GLU A 285 -4.98 1.13 9.55
C GLU A 285 -6.04 1.95 10.30
N ASP A 286 -5.64 3.04 10.96
CA ASP A 286 -6.52 3.89 11.79
C ASP A 286 -6.99 5.18 11.09
N THR A 287 -8.00 5.83 11.67
CA THR A 287 -8.65 7.03 11.10
C THR A 287 -7.69 8.22 11.00
N GLU A 288 -6.85 8.40 12.02
CA GLU A 288 -5.87 9.48 12.09
C GLU A 288 -4.61 9.20 11.27
N GLN A 289 -4.55 8.02 10.64
CA GLN A 289 -3.42 7.47 9.91
C GLN A 289 -2.11 7.51 10.69
N ARG A 290 -2.14 7.29 12.02
CA ARG A 290 -0.95 7.24 12.89
C ARG A 290 -0.31 5.86 12.96
N THR A 291 -0.98 4.86 12.40
CA THR A 291 -0.51 3.49 12.26
C THR A 291 -0.68 3.07 10.81
N ASN A 292 0.37 2.48 10.24
CA ASN A 292 0.31 1.85 8.93
C ASN A 292 0.74 0.39 8.98
N HIS A 293 0.20 -0.40 8.07
CA HIS A 293 0.67 -1.73 7.75
C HIS A 293 1.60 -1.64 6.53
N ALA A 294 2.87 -1.91 6.75
CA ALA A 294 3.87 -2.01 5.70
C ALA A 294 3.81 -3.39 5.04
N TYR A 295 3.52 -3.41 3.74
CA TYR A 295 3.65 -4.58 2.87
C TYR A 295 4.88 -4.40 2.00
N GLY A 296 5.75 -5.41 1.95
CA GLY A 296 6.97 -5.39 1.17
C GLY A 296 7.17 -6.68 0.38
N LEU A 297 7.64 -6.56 -0.86
CA LEU A 297 8.06 -7.67 -1.71
C LEU A 297 9.53 -7.47 -2.05
N LEU A 298 10.41 -8.23 -1.40
CA LEU A 298 11.83 -8.23 -1.69
C LEU A 298 12.18 -9.40 -2.61
N MET A 299 12.55 -9.09 -3.84
CA MET A 299 12.85 -10.03 -4.91
C MET A 299 14.35 -10.02 -5.17
N ILE A 300 14.99 -11.18 -5.01
CA ILE A 300 16.43 -11.34 -5.14
C ILE A 300 16.71 -12.32 -6.28
N ALA A 301 17.61 -11.94 -7.19
CA ALA A 301 18.03 -12.79 -8.28
C ALA A 301 18.74 -14.06 -7.76
N LYS A 302 18.44 -15.21 -8.35
CA LYS A 302 19.06 -16.48 -8.02
C LYS A 302 20.49 -16.49 -8.57
N PRO A 303 21.50 -16.79 -7.73
CA PRO A 303 22.85 -16.95 -8.19
C PRO A 303 22.95 -18.15 -9.16
N PRO A 304 23.98 -18.18 -10.03
CA PRO A 304 24.17 -19.28 -10.98
C PRO A 304 24.43 -20.62 -10.30
N ILE A 305 24.88 -20.62 -9.04
CA ILE A 305 25.15 -21.82 -8.25
C ILE A 305 23.83 -22.37 -7.69
N PRO A 306 23.38 -23.57 -8.11
CA PRO A 306 22.16 -24.17 -7.58
C PRO A 306 22.23 -24.36 -6.07
N GLY A 307 21.16 -24.02 -5.35
CA GLY A 307 21.07 -24.21 -3.90
C GLY A 307 21.77 -23.13 -3.06
N ALA A 308 22.67 -22.31 -3.60
CA ALA A 308 23.39 -21.28 -2.83
C ALA A 308 22.44 -20.28 -2.16
N LEU A 309 21.41 -19.82 -2.87
CA LEU A 309 20.41 -18.92 -2.29
C LEU A 309 19.59 -19.57 -1.17
N HIS A 310 19.37 -20.89 -1.21
CA HIS A 310 18.68 -21.58 -0.13
C HIS A 310 19.49 -21.59 1.16
N LEU A 311 20.81 -21.78 1.04
CA LEU A 311 21.73 -21.73 2.18
C LEU A 311 21.86 -20.31 2.76
N ALA A 312 21.91 -19.29 1.89
CA ALA A 312 21.99 -17.88 2.32
C ALA A 312 20.65 -17.33 2.85
N TRP A 313 19.51 -17.93 2.50
CA TRP A 313 18.17 -17.40 2.78
C TRP A 313 17.91 -17.05 4.26
N PRO A 314 18.26 -17.90 5.26
CA PRO A 314 18.06 -17.56 6.66
C PRO A 314 18.89 -16.35 7.11
N LEU A 315 20.09 -16.18 6.55
CA LEU A 315 20.97 -15.05 6.85
C LEU A 315 20.42 -13.76 6.24
N ILE A 316 20.02 -13.80 4.96
CA ILE A 316 19.39 -12.66 4.27
C ILE A 316 18.15 -12.22 5.05
N ARG A 317 17.29 -13.17 5.43
CA ARG A 317 16.09 -12.88 6.22
C ARG A 317 16.42 -12.19 7.54
N ARG A 318 17.39 -12.72 8.29
CA ARG A 318 17.81 -12.13 9.58
C ARG A 318 18.40 -10.73 9.40
N PHE A 319 19.15 -10.52 8.32
CA PHE A 319 19.69 -9.21 7.95
C PHE A 319 18.57 -8.22 7.65
N THR A 320 17.63 -8.56 6.76
CA THR A 320 16.53 -7.66 6.40
C THR A 320 15.60 -7.37 7.58
N GLU A 321 15.33 -8.37 8.43
CA GLU A 321 14.55 -8.18 9.66
C GLU A 321 15.23 -7.20 10.63
N ARG A 322 16.57 -7.16 10.69
CA ARG A 322 17.30 -6.21 11.53
C ARG A 322 17.27 -4.79 10.96
N VAL A 323 17.51 -4.63 9.65
CA VAL A 323 17.43 -3.33 8.97
C VAL A 323 16.05 -2.71 9.20
N PHE A 324 14.99 -3.47 8.92
CA PHE A 324 13.61 -3.01 9.14
C PHE A 324 13.33 -2.66 10.61
N ALA A 325 13.90 -3.38 11.58
CA ALA A 325 13.71 -3.06 12.99
C ALA A 325 14.35 -1.72 13.39
N GLU A 326 15.49 -1.38 12.80
CA GLU A 326 16.14 -0.09 13.01
C GLU A 326 15.35 1.06 12.36
N ASP A 327 14.90 0.88 11.11
CA ASP A 327 14.04 1.85 10.41
C ASP A 327 12.74 2.10 11.17
N ARG A 328 12.07 1.01 11.57
CA ARG A 328 10.85 1.07 12.39
C ARG A 328 11.07 1.87 13.67
N MET A 329 12.19 1.66 14.36
CA MET A 329 12.49 2.40 15.58
C MET A 329 12.60 3.90 15.32
N ALA A 330 13.28 4.29 14.24
CA ALA A 330 13.46 5.70 13.87
C ALA A 330 12.13 6.38 13.51
N VAL A 331 11.35 5.80 12.59
CA VAL A 331 10.08 6.39 12.16
C VAL A 331 9.02 6.42 13.26
N GLU A 332 8.97 5.42 14.14
CA GLU A 332 8.08 5.45 15.30
C GLU A 332 8.54 6.48 16.35
N ALA A 333 9.85 6.76 16.44
CA ALA A 333 10.36 7.84 17.30
C ALA A 333 10.02 9.22 16.74
N GLU A 334 10.14 9.43 15.43
CA GLU A 334 9.70 10.66 14.77
C GLU A 334 8.19 10.88 14.90
N GLN A 335 7.38 9.82 14.77
CA GLN A 335 5.94 9.91 15.03
C GLN A 335 5.66 10.40 16.46
N ARG A 336 6.32 9.82 17.47
CA ARG A 336 6.15 10.25 18.86
C ARG A 336 6.54 11.71 19.07
N ALA A 337 7.64 12.15 18.45
CA ALA A 337 8.06 13.55 18.52
C ALA A 337 7.01 14.49 17.90
N TRP A 338 6.44 14.14 16.74
CA TRP A 338 5.35 14.89 16.13
C TRP A 338 4.09 14.89 17.00
N ASP A 339 3.75 13.77 17.64
CA ASP A 339 2.61 13.67 18.57
C ASP A 339 2.78 14.59 19.78
N GLU A 340 3.98 14.65 20.36
CA GLU A 340 4.32 15.51 21.51
C GLU A 340 4.31 17.00 21.14
N GLN A 341 4.72 17.35 19.92
CA GLN A 341 4.77 18.72 19.40
C GLN A 341 3.41 19.21 18.88
N GLY A 342 2.57 18.30 18.37
CA GLY A 342 1.26 18.59 17.78
C GLY A 342 1.29 19.08 16.33
N GLU A 343 2.48 19.29 15.76
CA GLU A 343 2.72 19.74 14.38
C GLU A 343 4.14 19.37 13.91
N ASP A 344 4.41 19.48 12.61
CA ASP A 344 5.75 19.20 12.04
C ASP A 344 6.74 20.35 12.30
N TRP A 345 7.69 20.13 13.23
CA TRP A 345 8.82 21.05 13.50
C TRP A 345 10.11 20.69 12.76
N ASN A 346 10.08 19.70 11.85
CA ASN A 346 11.28 19.27 11.15
C ASN A 346 11.85 20.36 10.25
N GLN A 347 13.17 20.52 10.28
CA GLN A 347 13.92 21.39 9.38
C GLN A 347 14.61 20.52 8.32
N GLU A 348 13.82 19.95 7.41
CA GLU A 348 14.35 19.14 6.32
C GLU A 348 15.09 20.04 5.32
N VAL A 349 16.34 19.68 5.01
CA VAL A 349 17.24 20.46 4.16
C VAL A 349 17.56 19.75 2.85
N PHE A 350 17.32 18.44 2.77
CA PHE A 350 17.67 17.65 1.61
C PHE A 350 16.61 17.84 0.51
N PRO A 351 16.95 18.45 -0.64
CA PRO A 351 15.97 18.82 -1.67
C PRO A 351 15.15 17.63 -2.17
N LEU A 352 15.78 16.47 -2.24
CA LEU A 352 15.15 15.22 -2.63
C LEU A 352 13.98 14.83 -1.71
N ILE A 353 14.16 14.97 -0.39
CA ILE A 353 13.10 14.64 0.59
C ILE A 353 12.02 15.71 0.59
N LEU A 354 12.37 16.99 0.40
CA LEU A 354 11.39 18.05 0.20
C LEU A 354 10.49 17.78 -1.03
N ASP A 355 11.07 17.27 -2.12
CA ASP A 355 10.32 16.90 -3.33
C ASP A 355 9.42 15.66 -3.08
N VAL A 356 9.88 14.67 -2.29
CA VAL A 356 9.02 13.55 -1.85
C VAL A 356 7.84 14.07 -1.05
N ARG A 357 8.07 14.97 -0.07
CA ARG A 357 7.00 15.57 0.74
C ARG A 357 5.98 16.30 -0.14
N ASP A 358 6.43 17.00 -1.19
CA ASP A 358 5.52 17.66 -2.15
C ASP A 358 4.67 16.66 -2.94
N VAL A 359 5.26 15.58 -3.45
CA VAL A 359 4.53 14.52 -4.16
C VAL A 359 3.47 13.89 -3.25
N LEU A 360 3.83 13.57 -2.01
CA LEU A 360 2.88 12.97 -1.06
C LEU A 360 1.76 13.95 -0.68
N ARG A 361 2.08 15.23 -0.45
CA ARG A 361 1.08 16.27 -0.14
C ARG A 361 0.10 16.50 -1.29
N THR A 362 0.61 16.55 -2.52
CA THR A 362 -0.19 16.89 -3.71
C THR A 362 -1.11 15.76 -4.14
N ASN A 363 -0.70 14.50 -3.94
CA ASN A 363 -1.46 13.33 -4.36
C ASN A 363 -2.33 12.71 -3.25
N GLY A 364 -2.08 13.08 -1.99
CA GLY A 364 -2.89 12.69 -0.85
C GLY A 364 -4.24 13.43 -0.77
N VAL A 365 -4.99 13.14 0.29
CA VAL A 365 -6.30 13.72 0.58
C VAL A 365 -6.35 14.19 2.04
N PRO A 366 -7.25 15.11 2.42
CA PRO A 366 -7.41 15.46 3.83
C PRO A 366 -7.76 14.23 4.68
N ILE A 367 -7.14 14.09 5.85
CA ILE A 367 -7.56 13.09 6.85
C ILE A 367 -8.98 13.45 7.30
N ARG A 368 -9.88 12.47 7.30
CA ARG A 368 -11.26 12.69 7.73
C ARG A 368 -11.28 12.84 9.25
N PRO A 369 -11.87 13.91 9.81
CA PRO A 369 -12.05 14.00 11.25
C PRO A 369 -12.98 12.87 11.73
N GLU A 370 -12.71 12.32 12.92
CA GLU A 370 -13.48 11.20 13.52
C GLU A 370 -15.01 11.40 13.44
N SER A 371 -15.50 12.64 13.51
CA SER A 371 -16.93 12.98 13.48
C SER A 371 -17.63 12.71 12.14
N ALA A 372 -16.90 12.52 11.03
CA ALA A 372 -17.48 12.31 9.70
C ALA A 372 -17.91 10.85 9.43
N LEU A 373 -17.44 9.89 10.23
CA LEU A 373 -17.77 8.45 10.06
C LEU A 373 -19.23 8.12 10.39
N CYS A 374 -19.95 9.02 11.09
CA CYS A 374 -21.39 8.88 11.33
C CYS A 374 -22.27 9.31 10.15
N GLY A 375 -21.73 9.96 9.11
CA GLY A 375 -22.52 10.64 8.07
C GLY A 375 -22.65 9.93 6.70
N ALA A 376 -21.92 8.84 6.45
CA ALA A 376 -21.85 8.21 5.12
C ALA A 376 -23.10 7.39 4.70
N ALA A 377 -24.29 7.80 5.15
CA ALA A 377 -25.58 7.30 4.66
C ALA A 377 -26.15 8.13 3.49
N ALA A 378 -25.44 9.17 3.03
CA ALA A 378 -25.95 10.17 2.09
C ALA A 378 -25.59 9.98 0.60
N LEU A 379 -25.01 8.84 0.21
CA LEU A 379 -24.79 8.52 -1.21
C LEU A 379 -25.65 7.32 -1.60
N CYS A 380 -26.88 7.59 -2.02
CA CYS A 380 -27.75 6.81 -2.92
C CYS A 380 -29.17 7.39 -2.83
N ASP A 381 -29.35 8.63 -3.29
CA ASP A 381 -30.69 9.22 -3.43
C ASP A 381 -31.32 8.70 -4.73
N GLY A 382 -31.84 7.48 -4.68
CA GLY A 382 -32.69 6.91 -5.71
C GLY A 382 -34.14 7.29 -5.43
N SER A 383 -34.56 8.47 -5.89
CA SER A 383 -35.98 8.85 -5.86
C SER A 383 -36.84 7.86 -6.68
N PRO A 384 -37.94 7.32 -6.14
CA PRO A 384 -38.90 6.57 -6.93
C PRO A 384 -39.83 7.56 -7.66
N ARG A 385 -39.81 7.58 -9.00
CA ARG A 385 -40.90 8.17 -9.78
C ARG A 385 -42.12 7.25 -9.68
N ALA A 386 -43.04 7.59 -8.78
CA ALA A 386 -44.41 7.09 -8.80
C ALA A 386 -45.21 7.87 -9.85
N GLY A 387 -46.04 7.16 -10.63
CA GLY A 387 -46.99 7.79 -11.57
C GLY A 387 -47.45 6.87 -12.68
N ALA A 388 -48.00 5.69 -12.36
CA ALA A 388 -48.83 4.93 -13.29
C ALA A 388 -50.28 5.41 -13.12
N THR A 389 -50.80 6.13 -14.10
CA THR A 389 -52.21 6.49 -14.21
C THR A 389 -53.01 5.28 -14.66
N SER A 390 -53.87 4.75 -13.80
CA SER A 390 -54.97 3.87 -14.18
C SER A 390 -56.26 4.71 -14.17
N GLU A 391 -56.72 5.14 -15.34
CA GLU A 391 -58.10 5.63 -15.50
C GLU A 391 -59.04 4.42 -15.51
N ALA A 392 -59.83 4.28 -14.44
CA ALA A 392 -61.02 3.45 -14.41
C ALA A 392 -62.23 4.38 -14.56
N GLY A 393 -62.94 4.21 -15.68
CA GLY A 393 -64.15 4.96 -16.00
C GLY A 393 -65.27 4.72 -15.00
N SER A 394 -66.07 5.76 -14.78
CA SER A 394 -67.41 5.66 -14.20
C SER A 394 -68.43 6.22 -15.21
N PRO A 395 -69.64 5.64 -15.30
CA PRO A 395 -70.64 6.01 -16.29
C PRO A 395 -71.47 7.21 -15.82
N GLN A 396 -71.96 8.02 -16.75
CA GLN A 396 -73.05 8.96 -16.51
C GLN A 396 -74.32 8.51 -17.25
N PRO A 397 -75.51 8.69 -16.68
CA PRO A 397 -76.78 8.57 -17.37
C PRO A 397 -77.21 9.93 -17.95
N GLY A 398 -77.84 9.93 -19.12
CA GLY A 398 -78.43 11.12 -19.75
C GLY A 398 -78.26 11.13 -21.25
#